data_AF-A0A3R7MJP6-F1
#
_entry.id   AF-A0A3R7MJP6-F1
#
_cell.length_a   1.000
_cell.length_b   1.000
_cell.length_c   1.000
_cell.angle_alpha   90.00
_cell.angle_beta   90.00
_cell.angle_gamma   90.00
#
_symmetry.space_group_name_H-M   'P 1'
#
loop_
_entity.id
_entity.type
_entity.pdbx_description
1 polymer ?
#
loop_
_entity_poly.entity_id
_entity_poly.type
_entity_poly.pdbx_seq_one_letter_code
_entity_poly.pdbx_strand_id
1 'polypeptide(L)'
;MKRSSSFLLASVPLLCLLSVLSAVTVQSFSKSHHIVTFGGAAWGPVVSEKEVELKRAIVADVGTQLLRKYAFLTIINVSSLSVGGHFEARLTVAQAPRSNSSSSRLLHIWPPDEVNSMIAQCTFSKTLALHTPSEAANLISVRIPSLGKNVSEYSILSARVIVVGILSIIAMVVLLLVVLVWMCCQCCNENYDERKPYQPHPNGIK
;
A
#
# COMPACT_ATOMS: atom_id res chain seq x y z
N MET A 1 31.13 -19.70 37.88
CA MET A 1 31.17 -19.02 36.56
C MET A 1 29.83 -18.33 36.31
N LYS A 2 29.81 -17.00 36.27
CA LYS A 2 28.62 -16.16 36.13
C LYS A 2 28.28 -16.01 34.64
N ARG A 3 27.42 -16.87 34.09
CA ARG A 3 27.19 -17.00 32.64
C ARG A 3 25.95 -16.19 32.20
N SER A 4 26.21 -14.93 31.84
CA SER A 4 25.52 -14.13 30.81
C SER A 4 24.03 -14.42 30.51
N SER A 5 23.13 -13.98 31.39
CA SER A 5 21.67 -13.89 31.14
C SER A 5 21.28 -12.68 30.26
N SER A 6 22.25 -11.83 29.90
CA SER A 6 21.99 -10.51 29.30
C SER A 6 21.74 -10.51 27.78
N PHE A 7 21.96 -11.63 27.09
CA PHE A 7 21.85 -11.68 25.62
C PHE A 7 20.42 -11.91 25.10
N LEU A 8 19.54 -12.54 25.88
CA LEU A 8 18.18 -12.88 25.42
C LEU A 8 17.20 -11.70 25.55
N LEU A 9 17.34 -10.86 26.57
CA LEU A 9 16.47 -9.69 26.81
C LEU A 9 16.64 -8.57 25.77
N ALA A 10 17.80 -8.48 25.11
CA ALA A 10 18.06 -7.46 24.09
C ALA A 10 17.53 -7.83 22.68
N SER A 11 17.15 -9.09 22.46
CA SER A 11 16.72 -9.59 21.14
C SER A 11 15.25 -9.33 20.81
N VAL A 12 14.39 -9.25 21.82
CA VAL A 12 12.94 -9.03 21.68
C VAL A 12 12.59 -7.61 21.20
N PRO A 13 13.21 -6.52 21.71
CA PRO A 13 12.94 -5.17 21.19
C PRO A 13 13.42 -5.00 19.74
N LEU A 14 14.53 -5.65 19.37
CA LEU A 14 15.13 -5.57 18.05
C LEU A 14 14.24 -6.23 16.98
N LEU A 15 13.58 -7.35 17.31
CA LEU A 15 12.61 -7.99 16.42
C LEU A 15 11.34 -7.14 16.23
N CYS A 16 10.85 -6.48 17.29
CA CYS A 16 9.71 -5.56 17.20
C CYS A 16 10.03 -4.31 16.36
N LEU A 17 11.26 -3.79 16.44
CA LEU A 17 11.72 -2.67 15.61
C LEU A 17 11.83 -3.04 14.12
N LEU A 18 12.23 -4.27 13.81
CA LEU A 18 12.32 -4.76 12.42
C LEU A 18 10.95 -4.98 11.78
N SER A 19 9.92 -5.38 12.55
CA SER A 19 8.56 -5.55 12.02
C SER A 19 7.84 -4.24 11.67
N VAL A 20 8.24 -3.11 12.24
CA VAL A 20 7.64 -1.80 11.94
C VAL A 20 8.27 -1.15 10.69
N LEU A 21 9.50 -1.53 10.32
CA LEU A 21 10.24 -0.85 9.25
C LEU A 21 9.90 -1.35 7.83
N SER A 22 9.19 -2.46 7.67
CA SER A 22 9.01 -3.12 6.36
C SER A 22 7.79 -2.68 5.53
N ALA A 23 7.09 -1.60 5.88
CA ALA A 23 5.85 -1.23 5.17
C ALA A 23 5.84 0.15 4.48
N VAL A 24 6.97 0.87 4.38
CA VAL A 24 7.06 2.00 3.44
C VAL A 24 7.59 1.48 2.11
N THR A 25 6.75 0.78 1.35
CA THR A 25 7.02 0.63 -0.08
C THR A 25 6.98 2.03 -0.67
N VAL A 26 8.16 2.59 -0.97
CA VAL A 26 8.28 3.85 -1.71
C VAL A 26 7.64 3.62 -3.07
N GLN A 27 6.38 4.01 -3.22
CA GLN A 27 5.70 3.94 -4.50
C GLN A 27 6.41 4.92 -5.43
N SER A 28 7.12 4.41 -6.43
CA SER A 28 7.87 5.21 -7.40
C SER A 28 7.04 5.52 -8.66
N PHE A 29 5.87 4.89 -8.78
CA PHE A 29 4.98 4.99 -9.92
C PHE A 29 3.55 4.60 -9.53
N SER A 30 2.56 5.33 -10.04
CA SER A 30 1.14 4.98 -9.94
C SER A 30 0.50 5.05 -11.31
N LYS A 31 -0.30 4.05 -11.65
CA LYS A 31 -1.11 4.03 -12.86
C LYS A 31 -2.51 3.59 -12.49
N SER A 32 -3.51 4.34 -12.94
CA SER A 32 -4.92 4.11 -12.62
C SER A 32 -5.79 4.28 -13.86
N HIS A 33 -6.93 3.60 -13.86
CA HIS A 33 -7.93 3.65 -14.92
C HIS A 33 -9.23 4.22 -14.36
N HIS A 34 -9.92 5.03 -15.17
CA HIS A 34 -11.13 5.75 -14.75
C HIS A 34 -12.15 5.74 -15.88
N ILE A 35 -13.43 5.76 -15.52
CA ILE A 35 -14.55 5.97 -16.43
C ILE A 35 -15.25 7.24 -15.96
N VAL A 36 -15.30 8.24 -16.83
CA VAL A 36 -16.05 9.48 -16.61
C VAL A 36 -17.31 9.41 -17.45
N THR A 37 -18.45 9.58 -16.82
CA THR A 37 -19.77 9.50 -17.45
C THR A 37 -20.43 10.87 -17.43
N PHE A 38 -20.91 11.30 -18.59
CA PHE A 38 -21.62 12.56 -18.80
C PHE A 38 -23.07 12.32 -19.25
N GLY A 39 -23.94 13.19 -18.77
CA GLY A 39 -25.34 13.31 -19.18
C GLY A 39 -25.53 14.32 -20.30
N GLY A 40 -26.77 14.43 -20.78
CA GLY A 40 -27.16 15.18 -21.98
C GLY A 40 -27.38 14.27 -23.19
N ALA A 41 -28.32 14.61 -24.07
CA ALA A 41 -28.49 13.88 -25.32
C ALA A 41 -27.47 14.34 -26.38
N ALA A 42 -27.54 13.78 -27.58
CA ALA A 42 -26.75 14.24 -28.73
C ALA A 42 -25.22 14.25 -28.56
N TRP A 43 -24.65 13.47 -27.64
CA TRP A 43 -23.20 13.24 -27.60
C TRP A 43 -22.67 12.44 -28.80
N GLY A 44 -23.53 11.68 -29.48
CA GLY A 44 -23.16 10.88 -30.65
C GLY A 44 -22.45 11.69 -31.73
N PRO A 45 -23.08 12.75 -32.29
CA PRO A 45 -22.44 13.66 -33.25
C PRO A 45 -21.14 14.28 -32.76
N VAL A 46 -21.09 14.73 -31.49
CA VAL A 46 -19.87 15.34 -30.92
C VAL A 46 -18.73 14.33 -30.88
N VAL A 47 -19.00 13.08 -30.48
CA VAL A 47 -18.00 12.01 -30.46
C VAL A 47 -17.55 11.64 -31.88
N SER A 48 -18.45 11.56 -32.86
CA SER A 48 -18.09 11.20 -34.24
C SER A 48 -17.36 12.31 -35.00
N GLU A 49 -17.70 13.58 -34.77
CA GLU A 49 -17.17 14.71 -35.54
C GLU A 49 -15.99 15.40 -34.84
N LYS A 50 -15.99 15.42 -33.51
CA LYS A 50 -15.03 16.19 -32.68
C LYS A 50 -14.23 15.32 -31.72
N GLU A 51 -14.02 14.04 -32.05
CA GLU A 51 -13.36 13.07 -31.17
C GLU A 51 -12.02 13.58 -30.59
N VAL A 52 -11.16 14.14 -31.44
CA VAL A 52 -9.83 14.63 -31.06
C VAL A 52 -9.91 15.85 -30.14
N GLU A 53 -10.81 16.78 -30.46
CA GLU A 53 -11.04 17.99 -29.65
C GLU A 53 -11.63 17.62 -28.29
N LEU A 54 -12.57 16.67 -28.27
CA LEU A 54 -13.20 16.15 -27.06
C LEU A 54 -12.19 15.45 -26.14
N LYS A 55 -11.33 14.58 -26.69
CA LYS A 55 -10.22 13.97 -25.94
C LYS A 55 -9.30 15.03 -25.35
N ARG A 56 -8.94 16.06 -26.12
CA ARG A 56 -8.09 17.16 -25.65
C ARG A 56 -8.75 17.97 -24.55
N ALA A 57 -10.03 18.27 -24.68
CA ALA A 57 -10.80 18.99 -23.67
C ALA A 57 -10.86 18.23 -22.33
N ILE A 58 -11.14 16.92 -22.39
CA ILE A 58 -11.15 16.04 -21.22
C ILE A 58 -9.77 16.03 -20.54
N VAL A 59 -8.70 15.85 -21.31
CA VAL A 59 -7.33 15.89 -20.77
C VAL A 59 -7.02 17.26 -20.16
N ALA A 60 -7.47 18.34 -20.77
CA ALA A 60 -7.24 19.69 -20.26
C ALA A 60 -7.98 19.94 -18.95
N ASP A 61 -9.24 19.52 -18.84
CA ASP A 61 -10.04 19.66 -17.63
C ASP A 61 -9.45 18.83 -16.49
N VAL A 62 -9.20 17.54 -16.72
CA VAL A 62 -8.58 16.65 -15.73
C VAL A 62 -7.17 17.13 -15.35
N GLY A 63 -6.43 17.65 -16.33
CA GLY A 63 -5.10 18.20 -16.14
C GLY A 63 -5.07 19.38 -15.17
N THR A 64 -6.13 20.21 -15.11
CA THR A 64 -6.18 21.32 -14.15
C THR A 64 -6.10 20.85 -12.70
N GLN A 65 -6.68 19.69 -12.38
CA GLN A 65 -6.65 19.11 -11.05
C GLN A 65 -5.42 18.23 -10.80
N LEU A 66 -4.98 17.49 -11.83
CA LEU A 66 -3.96 16.45 -11.63
C LEU A 66 -2.52 16.89 -11.86
N LEU A 67 -2.28 17.97 -12.60
CA LEU A 67 -0.92 18.38 -12.98
C LEU A 67 -0.19 19.10 -11.84
N ARG A 68 0.67 18.36 -11.14
CA ARG A 68 1.62 18.88 -10.16
C ARG A 68 3.00 19.11 -10.81
N LYS A 69 3.10 20.15 -11.65
CA LYS A 69 4.20 20.44 -12.61
C LYS A 69 5.63 20.18 -12.09
N TYR A 70 5.91 20.57 -10.86
CA TYR A 70 7.26 20.53 -10.28
C TYR A 70 7.57 19.24 -9.52
N ALA A 71 6.54 18.50 -9.09
CA ALA A 71 6.72 17.31 -8.26
C ALA A 71 6.58 16.02 -9.06
N PHE A 72 5.69 15.97 -10.06
CA PHE A 72 5.36 14.74 -10.78
C PHE A 72 5.37 14.92 -12.29
N LEU A 73 5.83 13.89 -13.00
CA LEU A 73 5.46 13.64 -14.38
C LEU A 73 4.10 12.94 -14.37
N THR A 74 3.07 13.63 -14.86
CA THR A 74 1.71 13.10 -14.96
C THR A 74 1.31 12.96 -16.42
N ILE A 75 0.88 11.78 -16.82
CA ILE A 75 0.40 11.46 -18.16
C ILE A 75 -1.08 11.10 -18.04
N ILE A 76 -1.93 11.81 -18.78
CA ILE A 76 -3.37 11.57 -18.85
C ILE A 76 -3.68 11.17 -20.29
N ASN A 77 -4.30 10.00 -20.47
CA ASN A 77 -4.69 9.50 -21.77
C ASN A 77 -6.17 9.12 -21.78
N VAL A 78 -6.89 9.45 -22.85
CA VAL A 78 -8.28 9.04 -23.06
C VAL A 78 -8.29 7.88 -24.05
N SER A 79 -8.44 6.66 -23.55
CA SER A 79 -8.28 5.43 -24.32
C SER A 79 -9.48 5.12 -25.21
N SER A 80 -10.70 5.48 -24.79
CA SER A 80 -11.90 5.27 -25.60
C SER A 80 -13.00 6.26 -25.22
N LEU A 81 -13.82 6.58 -26.22
CA LEU A 81 -15.08 7.32 -26.06
C LEU A 81 -16.21 6.40 -26.53
N SER A 82 -17.32 6.36 -25.80
CA SER A 82 -18.48 5.57 -26.18
C SER A 82 -19.78 6.28 -25.83
N VAL A 83 -20.80 6.07 -26.66
CA VAL A 83 -22.15 6.59 -26.46
C VAL A 83 -23.12 5.41 -26.53
N GLY A 84 -23.72 5.06 -25.40
CA GLY A 84 -24.60 3.88 -25.26
C GLY A 84 -25.79 4.14 -24.33
N GLY A 85 -26.23 5.39 -24.27
CA GLY A 85 -27.23 5.92 -23.32
C GLY A 85 -26.69 7.17 -22.62
N HIS A 86 -25.48 7.04 -22.08
CA HIS A 86 -24.66 8.17 -21.61
C HIS A 86 -23.37 8.27 -22.42
N PHE A 87 -22.73 9.43 -22.36
CA PHE A 87 -21.39 9.59 -22.89
C PHE A 87 -20.38 9.10 -21.84
N GLU A 88 -19.57 8.12 -22.20
CA GLU A 88 -18.50 7.60 -21.34
C GLU A 88 -17.14 7.83 -21.98
N ALA A 89 -16.22 8.39 -21.19
CA ALA A 89 -14.81 8.51 -21.52
C ALA A 89 -13.99 7.60 -20.60
N ARG A 90 -13.17 6.73 -21.19
CA ARG A 90 -12.21 5.92 -20.43
C ARG A 90 -10.87 6.62 -20.41
N LEU A 91 -10.32 6.79 -19.21
CA LEU A 91 -9.06 7.47 -18.99
C LEU A 91 -8.05 6.57 -18.32
N THR A 92 -6.79 6.84 -18.59
CA THR A 92 -5.65 6.30 -17.87
C THR A 92 -4.82 7.47 -17.35
N VAL A 93 -4.50 7.44 -16.06
CA VAL A 93 -3.63 8.42 -15.42
C VAL A 93 -2.40 7.69 -14.91
N ALA A 94 -1.22 8.14 -15.33
CA ALA A 94 0.05 7.67 -14.82
C ALA A 94 0.80 8.82 -14.14
N GLN A 95 1.36 8.58 -12.96
CA GLN A 95 2.12 9.53 -12.17
C GLN A 95 3.46 8.91 -11.75
N ALA A 96 4.54 9.65 -11.95
CA ALA A 96 5.87 9.33 -11.47
C ALA A 96 6.50 10.59 -10.86
N PRO A 97 7.35 10.49 -9.81
CA PRO A 97 8.16 11.60 -9.35
C PRO A 97 9.00 12.16 -10.49
N ARG A 98 9.13 13.48 -10.57
CA ARG A 98 9.90 14.13 -11.64
C ARG A 98 11.41 13.97 -11.46
N SER A 99 11.88 13.86 -10.22
CA SER A 99 13.28 13.64 -9.89
C SER A 99 13.42 12.37 -9.06
N ASN A 100 14.51 11.62 -9.30
CA ASN A 100 14.88 10.44 -8.52
C ASN A 100 15.80 10.81 -7.34
N SER A 101 15.64 12.01 -6.75
CA SER A 101 16.44 12.42 -5.61
C SER A 101 16.02 11.69 -4.33
N SER A 102 16.85 11.72 -3.30
CA SER A 102 16.49 11.19 -1.98
C SER A 102 15.24 11.84 -1.38
N SER A 103 14.85 13.03 -1.85
CA SER A 103 13.62 13.72 -1.45
C SER A 103 12.36 13.21 -2.15
N SER A 104 12.48 12.43 -3.24
CA SER A 104 11.33 11.89 -3.98
C SER A 104 10.47 10.94 -3.13
N ARG A 105 11.08 10.29 -2.13
CA ARG A 105 10.39 9.43 -1.15
C ARG A 105 9.41 10.19 -0.25
N LEU A 106 9.51 11.52 -0.18
CA LEU A 106 8.60 12.38 0.58
C LEU A 106 7.39 12.81 -0.26
N LEU A 107 7.39 12.52 -1.56
CA LEU A 107 6.32 12.90 -2.46
C LEU A 107 5.17 11.89 -2.36
N HIS A 108 3.98 12.39 -2.04
CA HIS A 108 2.75 11.60 -2.04
C HIS A 108 2.25 11.39 -3.48
N ILE A 109 2.54 10.21 -4.05
CA ILE A 109 1.90 9.76 -5.29
C ILE A 109 0.47 9.36 -4.96
N TRP A 110 -0.49 9.90 -5.69
CA TRP A 110 -1.89 9.62 -5.41
C TRP A 110 -2.26 8.18 -5.80
N PRO A 111 -2.86 7.40 -4.87
CA PRO A 111 -3.47 6.13 -5.22
C PRO A 111 -4.69 6.33 -6.13
N PRO A 112 -5.16 5.26 -6.80
CA PRO A 112 -6.30 5.33 -7.73
C PRO A 112 -7.54 6.04 -7.15
N ASP A 113 -7.89 5.82 -5.89
CA ASP A 113 -9.09 6.41 -5.26
C ASP A 113 -8.98 7.93 -5.07
N GLU A 114 -7.78 8.43 -4.72
CA GLU A 114 -7.52 9.87 -4.65
C GLU A 114 -7.57 10.49 -6.04
N VAL A 115 -6.96 9.84 -7.05
CA VAL A 115 -7.04 10.31 -8.43
C VAL A 115 -8.50 10.36 -8.90
N ASN A 116 -9.32 9.34 -8.58
CA ASN A 116 -10.74 9.32 -8.89
C ASN A 116 -11.48 10.49 -8.23
N SER A 117 -11.18 10.77 -6.96
CA SER A 117 -11.76 11.90 -6.22
C SER A 117 -11.39 13.25 -6.83
N MET A 118 -10.13 13.43 -7.24
CA MET A 118 -9.66 14.65 -7.92
C MET A 118 -10.33 14.83 -9.29
N ILE A 119 -10.52 13.75 -10.04
CA ILE A 119 -11.25 13.79 -11.33
C ILE A 119 -12.73 14.12 -11.08
N ALA A 120 -13.36 13.55 -10.04
CA ALA A 120 -14.75 13.82 -9.69
C ALA A 120 -15.03 15.27 -9.30
N GLN A 121 -14.02 15.98 -8.79
CA GLN A 121 -14.09 17.40 -8.46
C GLN A 121 -13.88 18.33 -9.68
N CYS A 122 -13.57 17.79 -10.85
CA CYS A 122 -13.45 18.59 -12.07
C CYS A 122 -14.82 19.12 -12.50
N THR A 123 -14.87 20.39 -12.92
CA THR A 123 -16.08 21.00 -13.49
C THR A 123 -16.31 20.62 -14.94
N PHE A 124 -15.29 20.08 -15.61
CA PHE A 124 -15.30 19.69 -17.03
C PHE A 124 -15.75 20.80 -17.97
N SER A 125 -15.43 22.06 -17.66
CA SER A 125 -15.95 23.22 -18.40
C SER A 125 -15.58 23.21 -19.88
N LYS A 126 -14.37 22.77 -20.26
CA LYS A 126 -13.97 22.68 -21.67
C LYS A 126 -14.68 21.54 -22.39
N THR A 127 -14.84 20.41 -21.72
CA THR A 127 -15.53 19.24 -22.25
C THR A 127 -17.00 19.53 -22.49
N LEU A 128 -17.67 20.14 -21.51
CA LEU A 128 -19.08 20.50 -21.58
C LEU A 128 -19.34 21.61 -22.60
N ALA A 129 -18.39 22.52 -22.83
CA ALA A 129 -18.51 23.56 -23.87
C ALA A 129 -18.55 23.01 -25.31
N LEU A 130 -18.11 21.77 -25.53
CA LEU A 130 -18.19 21.11 -26.84
C LEU A 130 -19.57 20.50 -27.13
N HIS A 131 -20.39 20.36 -26.09
CA HIS A 131 -21.76 19.88 -26.20
C HIS A 131 -22.70 20.98 -26.70
N THR A 132 -23.73 20.61 -27.46
CA THR A 132 -24.63 21.56 -28.10
C THR A 132 -25.50 22.30 -27.08
N PRO A 133 -25.67 23.64 -27.18
CA PRO A 133 -26.31 24.46 -26.14
C PRO A 133 -27.78 24.15 -25.83
N SER A 134 -28.45 23.33 -26.66
CA SER A 134 -29.89 23.07 -26.55
C SER A 134 -30.26 22.17 -25.37
N GLU A 135 -29.30 21.45 -24.79
CA GLU A 135 -29.52 20.59 -23.62
C GLU A 135 -28.37 20.72 -22.63
N ALA A 136 -28.67 20.73 -21.34
CA ALA A 136 -27.64 20.85 -20.30
C ALA A 136 -26.89 19.51 -20.15
N ALA A 137 -25.74 19.38 -20.81
CA ALA A 137 -24.78 18.33 -20.47
C ALA A 137 -24.17 18.56 -19.08
N ASN A 138 -23.97 17.48 -18.34
CA ASN A 138 -23.41 17.51 -17.00
C ASN A 138 -22.55 16.29 -16.71
N LEU A 139 -21.64 16.41 -15.75
CA LEU A 139 -20.96 15.24 -15.19
C LEU A 139 -21.97 14.42 -14.36
N ILE A 140 -22.07 13.12 -14.63
CA ILE A 140 -22.89 12.18 -13.84
C ILE A 140 -22.03 11.49 -12.80
N SER A 141 -20.92 10.90 -13.20
CA SER A 141 -20.08 10.10 -12.30
C SER A 141 -18.66 9.93 -12.79
N VAL A 142 -17.75 9.70 -11.84
CA VAL A 142 -16.40 9.22 -12.10
C VAL A 142 -16.21 7.96 -11.28
N ARG A 143 -15.87 6.87 -11.94
CA ARG A 143 -15.65 5.57 -11.30
C ARG A 143 -14.37 4.92 -11.78
N ILE A 144 -13.70 4.24 -10.87
CA ILE A 144 -12.67 3.28 -11.23
C ILE A 144 -13.40 2.06 -11.82
N PRO A 145 -13.03 1.57 -13.02
CA PRO A 145 -13.64 0.35 -13.54
C PRO A 145 -13.48 -0.75 -12.49
N SER A 146 -14.61 -1.29 -12.01
CA SER A 146 -14.61 -2.33 -10.99
C SER A 146 -13.73 -3.47 -11.48
N LEU A 147 -12.66 -3.69 -10.75
CA LEU A 147 -11.64 -4.67 -11.05
C LEU A 147 -12.20 -6.05 -10.75
N GLY A 148 -13.09 -6.55 -11.59
CA GLY A 148 -13.68 -7.87 -11.44
C GLY A 148 -12.68 -9.03 -11.47
N LYS A 149 -11.36 -8.78 -11.58
CA LYS A 149 -10.33 -9.80 -11.78
C LYS A 149 -8.91 -9.51 -11.26
N ASN A 150 -8.63 -8.48 -10.45
CA ASN A 150 -7.28 -8.34 -9.84
C ASN A 150 -7.30 -8.39 -8.31
N VAL A 151 -7.97 -9.41 -7.79
CA VAL A 151 -7.70 -9.90 -6.43
C VAL A 151 -6.23 -10.40 -6.32
N SER A 152 -5.49 -10.50 -7.43
CA SER A 152 -4.13 -11.04 -7.48
C SER A 152 -3.01 -10.12 -6.96
N GLU A 153 -3.14 -8.80 -7.00
CA GLU A 153 -2.08 -7.92 -6.47
C GLU A 153 -2.23 -7.70 -4.96
N TYR A 154 -3.47 -7.62 -4.47
CA TYR A 154 -3.73 -7.65 -3.03
C TYR A 154 -3.41 -9.03 -2.43
N SER A 155 -3.60 -10.12 -3.19
CA SER A 155 -3.22 -11.44 -2.71
C SER A 155 -1.71 -11.61 -2.56
N ILE A 156 -0.87 -11.01 -3.41
CA ILE A 156 0.60 -11.12 -3.29
C ILE A 156 1.12 -10.34 -2.08
N LEU A 157 0.62 -9.13 -1.84
CA LEU A 157 0.99 -8.35 -0.66
C LEU A 157 0.42 -8.98 0.62
N SER A 158 -0.83 -9.47 0.60
CA SER A 158 -1.40 -10.20 1.74
C SER A 158 -0.67 -11.52 2.02
N ALA A 159 -0.24 -12.26 0.98
CA ALA A 159 0.50 -13.50 1.14
C ALA A 159 1.86 -13.25 1.79
N ARG A 160 2.55 -12.16 1.43
CA ARG A 160 3.82 -11.78 2.09
C ARG A 160 3.60 -11.41 3.56
N VAL A 161 2.54 -10.67 3.88
CA VAL A 161 2.19 -10.33 5.27
C VAL A 161 1.81 -11.58 6.07
N ILE A 162 1.04 -12.49 5.48
CA ILE A 162 0.66 -13.78 6.09
C ILE A 162 1.90 -14.64 6.34
N VAL A 163 2.81 -14.74 5.39
CA VAL A 163 4.07 -15.51 5.55
C VAL A 163 4.93 -14.92 6.66
N VAL A 164 5.08 -13.60 6.73
CA VAL A 164 5.83 -12.94 7.82
C VAL A 164 5.15 -13.18 9.18
N GLY A 165 3.81 -13.12 9.23
CA GLY A 165 3.04 -13.44 10.43
C GLY A 165 3.19 -14.90 10.89
N ILE A 166 3.21 -15.85 9.96
CA ILE A 166 3.43 -17.27 10.29
C ILE A 166 4.85 -17.48 10.81
N LEU A 167 5.86 -16.90 10.16
CA LEU A 167 7.26 -17.03 10.58
C LEU A 167 7.51 -16.42 11.97
N SER A 168 6.85 -15.32 12.31
CA SER A 168 6.97 -14.71 13.64
C SER A 168 6.33 -15.58 14.73
N ILE A 169 5.16 -16.18 14.47
CA ILE A 169 4.51 -17.11 15.40
C ILE A 169 5.39 -18.34 15.63
N ILE A 170 5.95 -18.94 14.56
CA ILE A 170 6.85 -20.10 14.68
C ILE A 170 8.07 -19.73 15.53
N ALA A 171 8.69 -18.57 15.27
CA ALA A 171 9.84 -18.12 16.05
C ALA A 171 9.49 -17.93 17.55
N MET A 172 8.33 -17.36 17.87
CA MET A 172 7.86 -17.21 19.25
C MET A 172 7.63 -18.56 19.93
N VAL A 173 7.02 -19.52 19.24
CA VAL A 173 6.78 -20.87 19.78
C VAL A 173 8.10 -21.60 20.05
N VAL A 174 9.07 -21.52 19.12
CA VAL A 174 10.40 -22.14 19.30
C VAL A 174 11.12 -21.52 20.51
N LEU A 175 11.10 -20.20 20.65
CA LEU A 175 11.70 -19.52 21.80
C LEU A 175 11.05 -19.94 23.11
N LEU A 176 9.72 -20.05 23.14
CA LEU A 176 8.99 -20.52 24.33
C LEU A 176 9.41 -21.94 24.72
N LEU A 177 9.52 -22.84 23.75
CA LEU A 177 9.97 -24.22 24.00
C LEU A 177 11.40 -24.27 24.55
N VAL A 178 12.32 -23.46 24.00
CA VAL A 178 13.69 -23.38 24.51
C VAL A 178 13.72 -22.90 25.96
N VAL A 179 12.92 -21.88 26.30
CA VAL A 179 12.82 -21.37 27.69
C VAL A 179 12.24 -22.43 28.62
N LEU A 180 11.18 -23.13 28.21
CA LEU A 180 10.57 -24.20 29.01
C LEU A 180 11.53 -25.37 29.24
N VAL A 181 12.23 -25.83 28.20
CA VAL A 181 13.25 -26.88 28.33
C VAL A 181 14.37 -26.44 29.26
N TRP A 182 14.84 -25.19 29.12
CA TRP A 182 15.88 -24.65 29.98
C TRP A 182 15.44 -24.57 31.45
N MET A 183 14.21 -24.11 31.73
CA MET A 183 13.64 -24.10 33.08
C MET A 183 13.55 -25.51 33.66
N CYS A 184 13.04 -26.48 32.89
CA CYS A 184 13.00 -27.89 33.31
C CYS A 184 14.41 -28.43 33.62
N CYS A 185 15.41 -28.14 32.80
CA CYS A 185 16.79 -28.56 33.02
C CYS A 185 17.41 -27.91 34.28
N GLN A 186 17.06 -26.66 34.61
CA GLN A 186 17.51 -26.03 35.86
C GLN A 186 16.83 -26.63 37.09
N CYS A 187 15.51 -26.89 37.04
CA CYS A 187 14.80 -27.55 38.14
C CYS A 187 15.30 -28.98 38.40
N CYS A 188 15.74 -29.71 37.36
CA CYS A 188 16.32 -31.05 37.53
C CYS A 188 17.76 -31.03 38.08
N ASN A 189 18.55 -29.99 37.80
CA ASN A 189 19.94 -29.90 38.28
C ASN A 189 20.07 -29.35 39.71
N GLU A 190 19.08 -28.62 40.22
CA GLU A 190 19.12 -28.07 41.59
C GLU A 190 19.00 -29.16 42.67
N ASN A 191 18.47 -30.34 42.33
CA ASN A 191 18.34 -31.47 43.27
C ASN A 191 19.62 -32.32 43.45
N TYR A 192 20.73 -31.98 42.80
CA TYR A 192 21.98 -32.75 42.89
C TYR A 192 23.03 -32.18 43.86
N ASP A 193 22.84 -30.98 44.42
CA ASP A 193 23.88 -30.29 45.21
C ASP A 193 23.68 -30.35 46.74
N GLU A 194 22.77 -31.20 47.24
CA GLU A 194 22.50 -31.38 48.68
C GLU A 194 23.16 -32.62 49.33
N ARG A 195 24.17 -33.23 48.70
CA ARG A 195 25.02 -34.23 49.38
C ARG A 195 26.45 -33.75 49.54
N LYS A 196 26.66 -32.82 50.48
CA LYS A 196 27.98 -32.67 51.13
C LYS A 196 28.12 -33.73 52.23
N PRO A 197 29.08 -34.67 52.16
CA PRO A 197 29.34 -35.60 53.24
C PRO A 197 29.97 -34.88 54.45
N TYR A 198 29.39 -35.14 55.61
CA TYR A 198 29.88 -34.78 56.93
C TYR A 198 31.31 -35.29 57.15
N GLN A 199 32.27 -34.42 57.44
CA GLN A 199 33.60 -34.80 57.93
C GLN A 199 33.61 -34.70 59.46
N PRO A 200 33.83 -35.80 60.21
CA PRO A 200 34.02 -35.74 61.64
C PRO A 200 35.46 -35.31 61.98
N HIS A 201 35.56 -34.34 62.90
CA HIS A 201 36.82 -33.94 63.54
C HIS A 201 37.46 -35.14 64.27
N PRO A 202 38.78 -35.39 64.12
CA PRO A 202 39.48 -36.33 64.98
C PRO A 202 39.84 -35.64 66.29
N ASN A 203 39.25 -36.15 67.37
CA ASN A 203 39.60 -35.86 68.75
C ASN A 203 41.06 -36.24 69.02
N GLY A 204 41.76 -35.36 69.76
CA GLY A 204 43.05 -35.65 70.37
C GLY A 204 42.97 -36.84 71.32
N ILE A 205 44.04 -37.63 71.34
CA ILE A 205 44.32 -38.63 72.35
C ILE A 205 45.67 -38.26 72.98
N LYS A 206 45.68 -38.43 74.31
CA LYS A 206 46.75 -38.19 75.29
C LYS A 206 48.12 -38.75 74.90
#